data_AF-A0A268TSR2-F1
#
_entry.id   AF-A0A268TSR2-F1
#
_cell.length_a   1.000
_cell.length_b   1.000
_cell.length_c   1.000
_cell.angle_alpha   90.00
_cell.angle_beta   90.00
_cell.angle_gamma   90.00
#
_symmetry.space_group_name_H-M   'P 1'
#
loop_
_entity.id
_entity.type
_entity.pdbx_description
1 polymer ?
#
loop_
_entity_poly.entity_id
_entity_poly.type
_entity_poly.pdbx_seq_one_letter_code
_entity_poly.pdbx_strand_id
1 'polypeptide(L)'
;MSFYQIAPSDIYMSFDADCFLIRDLVIDNIFFNVLDGNLPSNHPYIATNKILLELPNFHHMQFMSEFMIFQSPILKELIARMEQNKHNFFENILRIIGQDPLGLSFSEFECYANYCLAHQKGGYHLRQLPVLRIGGRFFESIDQVDNQVLKDFAKHYYMLQFNHWDKLSPYAKWIQNKTLRKILGVKNLLRIYHKTGQYKRDF
;
A
#
# COMPACT_ATOMS: atom_id res chain seq x y z
N MET A 1 -19.04 -6.19 11.11
CA MET A 1 -18.33 -7.47 11.25
C MET A 1 -17.05 -7.35 10.43
N SER A 2 -15.90 -7.52 11.05
CA SER A 2 -14.59 -7.34 10.39
C SER A 2 -14.09 -8.68 9.82
N PHE A 3 -13.34 -8.67 8.72
CA PHE A 3 -12.97 -9.90 8.00
C PHE A 3 -12.26 -10.95 8.88
N TYR A 4 -11.40 -10.53 9.81
CA TYR A 4 -10.72 -11.44 10.74
C TYR A 4 -11.66 -12.29 11.63
N GLN A 5 -12.93 -11.88 11.75
CA GLN A 5 -13.95 -12.60 12.52
C GLN A 5 -14.56 -13.77 11.74
N ILE A 6 -14.49 -13.72 10.41
CA ILE A 6 -15.06 -14.72 9.49
C ILE A 6 -13.99 -15.47 8.69
N ALA A 7 -12.73 -15.06 8.79
CA ALA A 7 -11.63 -15.73 8.11
C ALA A 7 -11.56 -17.19 8.58
N PRO A 8 -11.55 -18.17 7.66
CA PRO A 8 -11.51 -19.59 8.02
C PRO A 8 -10.14 -20.03 8.57
N SER A 9 -9.13 -19.17 8.44
CA SER A 9 -7.74 -19.38 8.86
C SER A 9 -7.30 -18.24 9.76
N ASP A 10 -6.41 -18.53 10.70
CA ASP A 10 -5.74 -17.52 11.52
C ASP A 10 -4.75 -16.66 10.73
N ILE A 11 -4.46 -17.01 9.48
CA ILE A 11 -3.64 -16.23 8.56
C ILE A 11 -4.44 -15.95 7.29
N TYR A 12 -4.51 -14.69 6.90
CA TYR A 12 -5.14 -14.25 5.67
C TYR A 12 -4.36 -13.10 5.02
N MET A 13 -4.62 -12.85 3.74
CA MET A 13 -4.09 -11.70 3.02
C MET A 13 -5.24 -10.76 2.68
N SER A 14 -5.07 -9.47 2.97
CA SER A 14 -5.89 -8.42 2.36
C SER A 14 -5.22 -7.94 1.08
N PHE A 15 -6.02 -7.61 0.07
CA PHE A 15 -5.56 -7.14 -1.23
C PHE A 15 -6.50 -6.02 -1.70
N ASP A 16 -5.94 -4.88 -2.06
CA ASP A 16 -6.70 -3.72 -2.51
C ASP A 16 -7.30 -4.01 -3.89
N ALA A 17 -8.61 -3.77 -4.01
CA ALA A 17 -9.40 -4.18 -5.17
C ALA A 17 -9.06 -3.39 -6.45
N ASP A 18 -8.43 -2.22 -6.31
CA ASP A 18 -7.99 -1.37 -7.42
C ASP A 18 -6.54 -1.66 -7.86
N CYS A 19 -6.00 -2.81 -7.47
CA CYS A 19 -4.67 -3.25 -7.84
C CYS A 19 -4.68 -4.50 -8.73
N PHE A 20 -3.81 -4.52 -9.73
CA PHE A 20 -3.62 -5.64 -10.63
C PHE A 20 -2.27 -6.33 -10.36
N LEU A 21 -2.32 -7.58 -9.90
CA LEU A 21 -1.15 -8.45 -9.76
C LEU A 21 -0.68 -8.91 -11.15
N ILE A 22 0.53 -8.48 -11.55
CA ILE A 22 1.09 -8.70 -12.89
C ILE A 22 2.28 -9.65 -12.90
N ARG A 23 2.65 -10.20 -11.74
CA ARG A 23 3.73 -11.17 -11.55
C ARG A 23 3.35 -12.15 -10.45
N ASP A 24 3.79 -13.39 -10.57
CA ASP A 24 3.55 -14.41 -9.54
C ASP A 24 4.04 -13.94 -8.17
N LEU A 25 3.12 -13.95 -7.20
CA LEU A 25 3.41 -13.67 -5.80
C LEU A 25 3.68 -14.98 -5.08
N VAL A 26 4.96 -15.23 -4.78
CA VAL A 26 5.38 -16.39 -3.98
C VAL A 26 5.42 -16.00 -2.51
N ILE A 27 4.63 -16.71 -1.70
CA ILE A 27 4.55 -16.58 -0.24
C ILE A 27 5.21 -17.82 0.38
N ASP A 28 6.51 -17.71 0.64
CA ASP A 28 7.36 -18.71 1.28
C ASP A 28 7.50 -18.49 2.79
N ASN A 29 7.37 -17.24 3.23
CA ASN A 29 7.30 -16.84 4.63
C ASN A 29 6.28 -15.71 4.83
N ILE A 30 5.97 -15.40 6.08
CA ILE A 30 5.15 -14.22 6.43
C ILE A 30 6.03 -12.96 6.30
N PHE A 31 5.55 -11.94 5.60
CA PHE A 31 6.30 -10.71 5.37
C PHE A 31 5.40 -9.47 5.30
N PHE A 32 5.99 -8.32 5.60
CA PHE A 32 5.44 -7.02 5.24
C PHE A 32 6.10 -6.55 3.95
N ASN A 33 5.26 -6.17 2.97
CA ASN A 33 5.77 -5.48 1.80
C ASN A 33 6.02 -4.00 2.16
N VAL A 34 7.23 -3.54 1.95
CA VAL A 34 7.68 -2.18 2.23
C VAL A 34 7.87 -1.46 0.91
N LEU A 35 7.16 -0.34 0.72
CA LEU A 35 7.34 0.51 -0.45
C LEU A 35 8.63 1.32 -0.34
N ASP A 36 9.14 1.75 -1.51
CA ASP A 36 10.34 2.59 -1.57
C ASP A 36 10.08 3.97 -0.96
N GLY A 37 10.91 4.33 0.02
CA GLY A 37 10.85 5.61 0.72
C GLY A 37 10.47 5.47 2.19
N ASN A 38 10.50 6.60 2.89
CA ASN A 38 10.08 6.69 4.28
C ASN A 38 8.98 7.75 4.41
N LEU A 39 8.02 7.48 5.27
CA LEU A 39 7.04 8.47 5.72
C LEU A 39 7.75 9.55 6.55
N PRO A 40 7.48 10.85 6.29
CA PRO A 40 8.03 11.93 7.09
C PRO A 40 7.53 11.82 8.53
N SER A 41 8.29 12.34 9.50
CA SER A 41 7.97 12.19 10.93
C SER A 41 6.64 12.81 11.36
N ASN A 42 6.16 13.79 10.60
CA ASN A 42 4.87 14.46 10.77
C ASN A 42 3.76 13.86 9.89
N HIS A 43 3.95 12.68 9.29
CA HIS A 43 2.92 12.06 8.47
C HIS A 43 1.66 11.77 9.30
N PRO A 44 0.44 12.07 8.79
CA PRO A 44 -0.82 11.87 9.52
C PRO A 44 -0.98 10.49 10.15
N TYR A 45 -0.69 9.42 9.41
CA TYR A 45 -0.75 8.04 9.93
C TYR A 45 0.15 7.81 11.15
N ILE A 46 1.36 8.39 11.17
CA ILE A 46 2.28 8.24 12.29
C ILE A 46 1.71 8.96 13.52
N ALA A 47 1.20 10.18 13.34
CA ALA A 47 0.61 10.95 14.42
C ALA A 47 -0.60 10.23 15.03
N THR A 48 -1.53 9.76 14.19
CA THR A 48 -2.71 8.99 14.65
C THR A 48 -2.30 7.72 15.38
N ASN A 49 -1.37 6.93 14.86
CA ASN A 49 -0.97 5.66 15.48
C ASN A 49 -0.20 5.85 16.79
N LYS A 50 0.57 6.94 16.94
CA LYS A 50 1.20 7.28 18.22
C LYS A 50 0.18 7.55 19.33
N ILE A 51 -0.89 8.28 19.01
CA ILE A 51 -1.98 8.56 19.95
C ILE A 51 -2.76 7.28 20.25
N LEU A 52 -3.09 6.50 19.21
CA LEU A 52 -3.96 5.33 19.33
C LEU A 52 -3.30 4.16 20.07
N LEU A 53 -1.99 3.94 19.86
CA LEU A 53 -1.30 2.74 20.35
C LEU A 53 -0.32 3.00 21.49
N GLU A 54 -0.01 4.27 21.76
CA GLU A 54 0.98 4.71 22.76
C GLU A 54 2.32 3.97 22.60
N LEU A 55 2.76 3.81 21.34
CA LEU A 55 4.01 3.10 21.05
C LEU A 55 5.24 3.99 21.31
N PRO A 56 6.30 3.45 21.93
CA PRO A 56 7.51 4.21 22.21
C PRO A 56 8.28 4.59 20.94
N ASN A 57 8.24 3.73 19.91
CA ASN A 57 8.93 3.92 18.64
C ASN A 57 8.01 3.54 17.48
N PHE A 58 8.09 4.31 16.39
CA PHE A 58 7.35 4.05 15.15
C PHE A 58 8.34 3.89 14.01
N HIS A 59 8.16 2.86 13.19
CA HIS A 59 8.93 2.68 11.97
C HIS A 59 8.39 3.62 10.90
N HIS A 60 9.31 4.32 10.23
CA HIS A 60 8.97 5.27 9.16
C HIS A 60 8.86 4.61 7.77
N MET A 61 8.97 3.29 7.69
CA MET A 61 8.78 2.55 6.44
C MET A 61 7.33 2.66 5.99
N GLN A 62 7.09 2.62 4.67
CA GLN A 62 5.74 2.69 4.11
C GLN A 62 5.19 1.29 3.89
N PHE A 63 4.15 0.92 4.64
CA PHE A 63 3.53 -0.40 4.62
C PHE A 63 2.23 -0.46 3.80
N MET A 64 1.72 0.68 3.35
CA MET A 64 0.58 0.82 2.43
C MET A 64 0.90 0.28 1.03
N SER A 65 1.06 -1.02 0.93
CA SER A 65 1.69 -1.70 -0.19
C SER A 65 0.71 -2.49 -1.05
N GLU A 66 -0.57 -2.09 -1.02
CA GLU A 66 -1.72 -2.67 -1.72
C GLU A 66 -2.13 -4.08 -1.27
N PHE A 67 -1.30 -4.77 -0.52
CA PHE A 67 -1.64 -6.03 0.11
C PHE A 67 -0.88 -6.21 1.41
N MET A 68 -1.46 -6.99 2.34
CA MET A 68 -0.80 -7.31 3.59
C MET A 68 -1.27 -8.67 4.12
N ILE A 69 -0.32 -9.44 4.66
CA ILE A 69 -0.61 -10.69 5.35
C ILE A 69 -0.89 -10.39 6.82
N PHE A 70 -2.06 -10.77 7.29
CA PHE A 70 -2.50 -10.60 8.67
C PHE A 70 -2.54 -11.94 9.40
N GLN A 71 -2.23 -11.89 10.69
CA GLN A 71 -2.41 -12.99 11.63
C GLN A 71 -3.54 -12.59 12.58
N SER A 72 -4.68 -13.25 12.46
CA SER A 72 -5.90 -12.99 13.21
C SER A 72 -5.69 -12.92 14.73
N PRO A 73 -4.85 -13.78 15.37
CA PRO A 73 -4.55 -13.64 16.80
C PRO A 73 -3.91 -12.30 17.18
N ILE A 74 -2.96 -11.82 16.39
CA ILE A 74 -2.28 -10.52 16.63
C ILE A 74 -3.25 -9.37 16.36
N LEU A 75 -4.06 -9.45 15.30
CA LEU A 75 -5.04 -8.41 15.01
C LEU A 75 -6.11 -8.31 16.10
N LYS A 76 -6.56 -9.44 16.66
CA LYS A 76 -7.48 -9.47 17.81
C LYS A 76 -6.88 -8.77 19.03
N GLU A 77 -5.61 -9.04 19.32
CA GLU A 77 -4.88 -8.37 20.42
C GLU A 77 -4.76 -6.85 20.19
N LEU A 78 -4.41 -6.44 18.96
CA LEU A 78 -4.34 -5.04 18.57
C LEU A 78 -5.70 -4.34 18.73
N ILE A 79 -6.78 -4.95 18.24
CA ILE A 79 -8.14 -4.39 18.37
C ILE A 79 -8.54 -4.28 19.84
N ALA A 80 -8.32 -5.32 20.64
CA ALA A 80 -8.62 -5.27 22.08
C ALA A 80 -7.86 -4.15 22.80
N ARG A 81 -6.64 -3.82 22.36
CA ARG A 81 -5.86 -2.68 22.89
C ARG A 81 -6.41 -1.32 22.47
N MET A 82 -6.97 -1.22 21.27
CA MET A 82 -7.62 0.00 20.74
C MET A 82 -9.03 0.19 21.30
N GLU A 83 -9.67 -0.87 21.80
CA GLU A 83 -10.96 -0.82 22.50
C GLU A 83 -10.77 -0.33 23.93
N GLN A 84 -10.72 0.99 24.08
CA GLN A 84 -10.63 1.66 25.37
C GLN A 84 -11.93 2.41 25.71
N ASN A 85 -12.16 2.62 27.01
CA ASN A 85 -13.22 3.50 27.53
C ASN A 85 -14.65 3.20 27.04
N LYS A 86 -15.00 1.91 26.89
CA LYS A 86 -16.31 1.43 26.41
C LYS A 86 -16.65 1.77 24.95
N HIS A 87 -15.71 2.33 24.20
CA HIS A 87 -15.83 2.54 22.77
C HIS A 87 -15.22 1.38 22.00
N ASN A 88 -15.83 1.02 20.88
CA ASN A 88 -15.19 0.09 19.95
C ASN A 88 -13.97 0.76 19.28
N PHE A 89 -13.09 -0.05 18.70
CA PHE A 89 -11.84 0.45 18.11
C PHE A 89 -12.08 1.49 17.00
N PHE A 90 -13.16 1.32 16.22
CA PHE A 90 -13.50 2.20 15.11
C PHE A 90 -13.91 3.59 15.60
N GLU A 91 -14.73 3.67 16.65
CA GLU A 91 -15.11 4.93 17.30
C GLU A 91 -13.89 5.66 17.87
N ASN A 92 -12.94 4.94 18.46
CA ASN A 92 -11.71 5.53 18.96
C ASN A 92 -10.84 6.10 17.83
N ILE A 93 -10.73 5.39 16.70
CA ILE A 93 -10.05 5.91 15.50
C ILE A 93 -10.75 7.18 15.00
N LEU A 94 -12.08 7.14 14.82
CA LEU A 94 -12.88 8.27 14.35
C LEU A 94 -12.74 9.50 15.26
N ARG A 95 -12.71 9.29 16.57
CA ARG A 95 -12.53 10.35 17.56
C ARG A 95 -11.17 11.02 17.43
N ILE A 96 -10.10 10.25 17.23
CA ILE A 96 -8.75 10.81 17.04
C ILE A 96 -8.68 11.61 15.74
N ILE A 97 -9.14 11.04 14.62
CA ILE A 97 -9.05 11.73 13.31
C ILE A 97 -9.97 12.95 13.25
N GLY A 98 -11.13 12.92 13.91
CA GLY A 98 -12.11 14.00 13.91
C GLY A 98 -11.77 15.17 14.83
N GLN A 99 -10.75 15.03 15.69
CA GLN A 99 -10.35 16.05 16.65
C GLN A 99 -9.35 17.08 16.10
N ASP A 100 -8.79 16.90 14.90
CA ASP A 100 -7.55 17.61 14.53
C ASP A 100 -7.66 18.56 13.31
N PRO A 101 -7.28 19.85 13.43
CA PRO A 101 -7.01 20.72 12.28
C PRO A 101 -5.79 20.30 11.42
N LEU A 102 -4.94 19.38 11.87
CA LEU A 102 -3.70 18.94 11.20
C LEU A 102 -3.90 17.84 10.12
N GLY A 103 -5.13 17.40 9.89
CA GLY A 103 -5.43 16.40 8.84
C GLY A 103 -4.99 14.98 9.21
N LEU A 104 -5.18 14.57 10.47
CA LEU A 104 -4.95 13.19 10.92
C LEU A 104 -5.70 12.18 10.05
N SER A 105 -5.11 11.01 9.89
CA SER A 105 -5.66 9.95 9.05
C SER A 105 -5.24 8.60 9.59
N PHE A 106 -5.98 7.56 9.24
CA PHE A 106 -5.74 6.20 9.69
C PHE A 106 -5.38 5.29 8.52
N SER A 107 -4.38 4.44 8.72
CA SER A 107 -4.04 3.35 7.81
C SER A 107 -3.92 2.08 8.62
N GLU A 108 -4.75 1.10 8.29
CA GLU A 108 -4.75 -0.19 8.98
C GLU A 108 -3.42 -0.94 8.76
N PHE A 109 -2.80 -0.78 7.58
CA PHE A 109 -1.50 -1.39 7.25
C PHE A 109 -0.40 -0.77 8.10
N GLU A 110 -0.35 0.56 8.19
CA GLU A 110 0.63 1.25 9.03
C GLU A 110 0.46 0.91 10.51
N CYS A 111 -0.79 0.86 10.98
CA CYS A 111 -1.12 0.54 12.37
C CYS A 111 -0.68 -0.89 12.73
N TYR A 112 -1.09 -1.87 11.92
CA TYR A 112 -0.80 -3.28 12.18
C TYR A 112 0.69 -3.62 12.04
N ALA A 113 1.37 -3.15 11.00
CA ALA A 113 2.78 -3.41 10.80
C ALA A 113 3.64 -2.83 11.94
N ASN A 114 3.36 -1.59 12.34
CA ASN A 114 4.09 -0.97 13.44
C ASN A 114 3.80 -1.63 14.79
N TYR A 115 2.57 -2.05 15.04
CA TYR A 115 2.25 -2.82 16.24
C TYR A 115 3.04 -4.14 16.30
N CYS A 116 3.11 -4.87 15.19
CA CYS A 116 3.86 -6.13 15.11
C CYS A 116 5.36 -5.91 15.33
N LEU A 117 5.95 -4.91 14.66
CA LEU A 117 7.39 -4.64 14.75
C LEU A 117 7.80 -4.13 16.15
N ALA A 118 7.02 -3.21 16.73
CA ALA A 118 7.31 -2.65 18.06
C ALA A 118 7.27 -3.71 19.17
N HIS A 119 6.46 -4.76 19.01
CA HIS A 119 6.33 -5.85 19.98
C HIS A 119 6.97 -7.17 19.54
N GLN A 120 7.71 -7.17 18.41
CA GLN A 120 8.35 -8.35 17.83
C GLN A 120 7.38 -9.54 17.62
N LYS A 121 6.16 -9.26 17.16
CA LYS A 121 5.11 -10.28 16.96
C LYS A 121 5.09 -10.80 15.53
N GLY A 122 4.69 -12.07 15.40
CA GLY A 122 4.29 -12.67 14.13
C GLY A 122 5.41 -13.10 13.18
N GLY A 123 6.68 -12.90 13.54
CA GLY A 123 7.82 -13.37 12.74
C GLY A 123 7.88 -12.75 11.34
N TYR A 124 7.39 -11.52 11.18
CA TYR A 124 7.35 -10.84 9.89
C TYR A 124 8.75 -10.47 9.40
N HIS A 125 9.07 -10.90 8.18
CA HIS A 125 10.22 -10.38 7.45
C HIS A 125 9.83 -9.11 6.67
N LEU A 126 10.80 -8.24 6.40
CA LEU A 126 10.59 -7.09 5.52
C LEU A 126 11.00 -7.48 4.10
N ARG A 127 10.11 -7.23 3.14
CA ARG A 127 10.35 -7.49 1.71
C ARG A 127 10.00 -6.25 0.91
N GLN A 128 10.70 -6.02 -0.19
CA GLN A 128 10.34 -4.99 -1.15
C GLN A 128 9.85 -5.65 -2.44
N LEU A 129 8.55 -5.55 -2.68
CA LEU A 129 7.86 -5.99 -3.88
C LEU A 129 7.31 -4.73 -4.57
N PRO A 130 8.02 -4.20 -5.58
CA PRO A 130 7.70 -2.90 -6.14
C PRO A 130 6.28 -2.84 -6.72
N VAL A 131 5.56 -1.79 -6.34
CA VAL A 131 4.22 -1.46 -6.83
C VAL A 131 4.32 -0.20 -7.67
N LEU A 132 3.74 -0.21 -8.87
CA LEU A 132 3.54 1.00 -9.64
C LEU A 132 2.18 1.62 -9.30
N ARG A 133 2.21 2.62 -8.41
CA ARG A 133 1.02 3.29 -7.85
C ARG A 133 0.31 4.28 -8.78
N ILE A 134 0.61 4.20 -10.08
CA ILE A 134 0.13 5.14 -11.12
C ILE A 134 -0.27 4.38 -12.39
N GLY A 135 -0.70 3.13 -12.25
CA GLY A 135 -1.17 2.31 -13.38
C GLY A 135 -2.34 2.96 -14.11
N GLY A 136 -3.30 3.51 -13.36
CA GLY A 136 -4.46 4.25 -13.92
C GLY A 136 -4.10 5.48 -14.76
N ARG A 137 -2.86 6.00 -14.64
CA ARG A 137 -2.37 7.10 -15.49
C ARG A 137 -1.93 6.65 -16.87
N PHE A 138 -1.64 5.36 -17.03
CA PHE A 138 -1.15 4.79 -18.28
C PHE A 138 -2.13 3.85 -18.94
N PHE A 139 -3.17 3.40 -18.25
CA PHE A 139 -4.18 2.48 -18.74
C PHE A 139 -5.52 2.91 -18.18
N GLU A 140 -6.56 3.05 -19.03
CA GLU A 140 -7.88 3.51 -18.56
C GLU A 140 -8.54 2.45 -17.66
N SER A 141 -8.21 1.19 -17.88
CA SER A 141 -8.72 0.05 -17.14
C SER A 141 -7.79 -1.16 -17.25
N ILE A 142 -8.00 -2.14 -16.37
CA ILE A 142 -7.18 -3.37 -16.30
C ILE A 142 -7.26 -4.19 -17.59
N ASP A 143 -8.41 -4.23 -18.25
CA ASP A 143 -8.65 -4.99 -19.48
C ASP A 143 -7.88 -4.45 -20.70
N GLN A 144 -7.41 -3.20 -20.66
CA GLN A 144 -6.56 -2.63 -21.72
C GLN A 144 -5.10 -3.09 -21.65
N VAL A 145 -4.69 -3.75 -20.55
CA VAL A 145 -3.29 -4.13 -20.34
C VAL A 145 -3.00 -5.46 -21.05
N ASP A 146 -2.46 -5.37 -22.27
CA ASP A 146 -2.13 -6.56 -23.06
C ASP A 146 -0.97 -7.40 -22.45
N ASN A 147 -0.87 -8.66 -22.86
CA ASN A 147 0.15 -9.60 -22.38
C ASN A 147 1.61 -9.12 -22.56
N GLN A 148 1.89 -8.35 -23.60
CA GLN A 148 3.25 -7.84 -23.84
C GLN A 148 3.57 -6.67 -22.91
N VAL A 149 2.60 -5.79 -22.68
CA VAL A 149 2.67 -4.74 -21.65
C VAL A 149 2.89 -5.39 -20.29
N LEU A 150 2.09 -6.39 -19.92
CA LEU A 150 2.26 -7.12 -18.66
C LEU A 150 3.68 -7.66 -18.50
N LYS A 151 4.19 -8.37 -19.52
CA LYS A 151 5.57 -8.88 -19.51
C LYS A 151 6.63 -7.79 -19.36
N ASP A 152 6.41 -6.62 -19.94
CA ASP A 152 7.37 -5.52 -19.86
C ASP A 152 7.36 -4.84 -18.48
N PHE A 153 6.19 -4.71 -17.85
CA PHE A 153 6.06 -4.16 -16.50
C PHE A 153 6.48 -5.16 -15.41
N ALA A 154 6.17 -6.45 -15.58
CA ALA A 154 6.48 -7.53 -14.63
C ALA A 154 7.99 -7.75 -14.43
N LYS A 155 8.83 -7.26 -15.34
CA LYS A 155 10.29 -7.19 -15.18
C LYS A 155 10.72 -6.32 -14.00
N HIS A 156 9.88 -5.38 -13.58
CA HIS A 156 10.23 -4.35 -12.59
C HIS A 156 9.22 -4.23 -11.44
N TYR A 157 7.95 -4.56 -11.68
CA TYR A 157 6.88 -4.39 -10.72
C TYR A 157 6.12 -5.69 -10.50
N TYR A 158 5.57 -5.85 -9.30
CA TYR A 158 4.64 -6.94 -8.99
C TYR A 158 3.19 -6.51 -9.23
N MET A 159 2.88 -5.23 -9.02
CA MET A 159 1.51 -4.73 -9.05
C MET A 159 1.41 -3.38 -9.76
N LEU A 160 0.25 -3.15 -10.36
CA LEU A 160 -0.17 -1.86 -10.92
C LEU A 160 -1.42 -1.39 -10.17
N GLN A 161 -1.40 -0.18 -9.61
CA GLN A 161 -2.57 0.42 -8.94
C GLN A 161 -3.37 1.30 -9.91
N PHE A 162 -4.68 1.30 -9.78
CA PHE A 162 -5.63 2.04 -10.61
C PHE A 162 -6.55 2.88 -9.71
N ASN A 163 -6.02 3.97 -9.16
CA ASN A 163 -6.82 4.80 -8.26
C ASN A 163 -7.96 5.47 -9.02
N HIS A 164 -9.12 5.63 -8.39
CA HIS A 164 -10.28 6.27 -9.04
C HIS A 164 -10.07 7.75 -9.41
N TRP A 165 -9.09 8.42 -8.78
CA TRP A 165 -8.68 9.80 -9.10
C TRP A 165 -7.56 9.88 -10.15
N ASP A 166 -7.04 8.75 -10.64
CA ASP A 166 -6.03 8.78 -11.70
C ASP A 166 -6.67 9.31 -13.00
N LYS A 167 -5.99 10.28 -13.61
CA LYS A 167 -6.32 10.79 -14.94
C LYS A 167 -5.35 10.20 -15.95
N LEU A 168 -5.87 9.78 -17.10
CA LEU A 168 -5.03 9.27 -18.17
C LEU A 168 -4.03 10.37 -18.60
N SER A 169 -2.76 10.06 -18.47
CA SER A 169 -1.69 10.98 -18.79
C SER A 169 -1.51 11.07 -20.31
N PRO A 170 -1.20 12.24 -20.89
CA PRO A 170 -0.75 12.34 -22.28
C PRO A 170 0.45 11.42 -22.60
N TYR A 171 1.24 11.07 -21.58
CA TYR A 171 2.38 10.14 -21.70
C TYR A 171 1.96 8.67 -21.89
N ALA A 172 0.70 8.32 -21.64
CA ALA A 172 0.18 6.97 -21.80
C ALA A 172 0.50 6.41 -23.20
N LYS A 173 0.34 7.23 -24.25
CA LYS A 173 0.66 6.84 -25.64
C LYS A 173 2.12 6.41 -25.82
N TRP A 174 3.04 6.98 -25.07
CA TRP A 174 4.48 6.67 -25.16
C TRP A 174 4.81 5.40 -24.39
N ILE A 175 4.25 5.26 -23.19
CA ILE A 175 4.38 4.06 -22.35
C ILE A 175 3.73 2.84 -23.02
N GLN A 176 2.59 3.03 -23.67
CA GLN A 176 1.87 2.00 -24.40
C GLN A 176 2.49 1.68 -25.78
N ASN A 177 3.42 2.49 -26.28
CA ASN A 177 4.08 2.20 -27.56
C ASN A 177 5.08 1.04 -27.44
N LYS A 178 4.80 -0.07 -28.14
CA LYS A 178 5.62 -1.29 -28.15
C LYS A 178 7.07 -1.04 -28.58
N THR A 179 7.28 -0.23 -29.62
CA THR A 179 8.62 0.08 -30.15
C THR A 179 9.44 0.87 -29.13
N LEU A 180 8.83 1.88 -28.50
CA LEU A 180 9.48 2.65 -27.44
C LEU A 180 9.80 1.78 -26.21
N ARG A 181 8.88 0.91 -25.78
CA ARG A 181 9.16 -0.05 -24.69
C ARG A 181 10.30 -1.00 -25.05
N LYS A 182 10.41 -1.44 -26.30
CA LYS A 182 11.50 -2.33 -26.74
C LYS A 182 12.86 -1.62 -26.75
N ILE A 183 12.90 -0.35 -27.19
CA ILE A 183 14.14 0.42 -27.32
C ILE A 183 14.61 0.97 -25.96
N LEU A 184 13.70 1.64 -25.24
CA LEU A 184 14.03 2.36 -24.02
C LEU A 184 13.78 1.51 -22.76
N GLY A 185 12.83 0.59 -22.79
CA GLY A 185 12.38 -0.14 -21.60
C GLY A 185 11.42 0.68 -20.74
N VAL A 186 10.51 -0.01 -20.05
CA VAL A 186 9.49 0.60 -19.18
C VAL A 186 10.13 1.46 -18.09
N LYS A 187 11.19 0.97 -17.44
CA LYS A 187 11.88 1.71 -16.36
C LYS A 187 12.41 3.07 -16.83
N ASN A 188 12.97 3.16 -18.04
CA ASN A 188 13.48 4.44 -18.56
C ASN A 188 12.36 5.37 -19.02
N LEU A 189 11.30 4.84 -19.63
CA LEU A 189 10.12 5.63 -19.98
C LEU A 189 9.47 6.25 -18.74
N LEU A 190 9.31 5.47 -17.66
CA LEU A 190 8.84 5.98 -16.37
C LEU A 190 9.80 7.02 -15.78
N ARG A 191 11.11 6.81 -15.89
CA ARG A 191 12.10 7.81 -15.47
C ARG A 191 11.95 9.13 -16.22
N ILE A 192 11.66 9.09 -17.51
CA ILE A 192 11.41 10.29 -18.32
C ILE A 192 10.09 10.96 -17.88
N TYR A 193 9.02 10.18 -17.68
CA TYR A 193 7.76 10.69 -17.15
C TYR A 193 7.94 11.45 -15.82
N HIS A 194 8.72 10.89 -14.88
CA HIS A 194 9.03 11.58 -13.62
C HIS A 194 9.90 12.82 -13.81
N LYS A 195 10.98 12.74 -14.62
CA LYS A 195 11.91 13.86 -14.81
C LYS A 195 11.30 15.05 -15.56
N THR A 196 10.37 14.79 -16.47
CA THR A 196 9.67 15.84 -17.23
C THR A 196 8.61 16.55 -16.39
N GLY A 197 8.37 16.11 -15.15
CA GLY A 197 7.40 16.72 -14.24
C GLY A 197 5.95 16.49 -14.65
N GLN A 198 5.68 15.63 -15.65
CA GLN A 198 4.32 15.33 -16.08
C GLN A 198 3.49 14.73 -14.95
N TYR A 199 4.12 13.94 -14.07
CA TYR A 199 3.45 13.42 -12.87
C TYR A 199 2.86 14.51 -11.96
N LYS A 200 3.44 15.72 -11.93
CA LYS A 200 2.94 16.85 -11.12
C LYS A 200 1.78 17.59 -11.79
N ARG A 201 1.61 17.44 -13.11
CA ARG A 201 0.53 18.10 -13.88
C ARG A 201 -0.76 17.28 -13.90
N ASP A 202 -0.66 16.03 -13.49
CA ASP A 202 -1.74 15.06 -13.47
C ASP A 202 -2.46 15.02 -12.08
N PHE A 203 -2.05 15.89 -11.13
CA PHE A 203 -2.71 16.12 -9.83
C PHE A 203 -3.39 17.49 -9.81
#